data_AF-A0A261KIN2-F1
#
_entry.id   AF-A0A261KIN2-F1
#
_cell.length_a   1.000
_cell.length_b   1.000
_cell.length_c   1.000
_cell.angle_alpha   90.00
_cell.angle_beta   90.00
_cell.angle_gamma   90.00
#
_symmetry.space_group_name_H-M   'P 1'
#
loop_
_entity.id
_entity.type
_entity.pdbx_description
1 polymer ?
#
loop_
_entity_poly.entity_id
_entity_poly.type
_entity_poly.pdbx_seq_one_letter_code
_entity_poly.pdbx_strand_id
1 'polypeptide(L)'
;MCNKTINFTSNELENLVREFNNCTLARHNWTHAAHLIIALWYLTNYSESEAINNIRDRIKKYNASLGIPMTKNSGYHETITMFWVKIVQQYVAIN
;
A
#
# COMPACT_ATOMS: atom_id res chain seq x y z
N MET A 1 12.92 -19.09 -9.98
CA MET A 1 12.17 -18.37 -8.93
C MET A 1 10.76 -18.91 -8.94
N CYS A 2 10.22 -19.36 -7.81
CA CYS A 2 8.88 -19.93 -7.75
C CYS A 2 7.86 -18.79 -7.88
N ASN A 3 7.12 -18.75 -9.00
CA ASN A 3 5.97 -17.85 -9.18
C ASN A 3 4.85 -18.33 -8.24
N LYS A 4 4.93 -17.94 -6.96
CA LYS A 4 3.85 -18.15 -6.02
C LYS A 4 2.85 -17.02 -6.26
N THR A 5 1.81 -17.31 -7.04
CA THR A 5 0.65 -16.43 -7.13
C THR A 5 0.07 -16.30 -5.72
N ILE A 6 0.09 -15.09 -5.17
CA ILE A 6 -0.56 -14.80 -3.89
C ILE A 6 -2.01 -14.47 -4.21
N ASN A 7 -2.91 -15.41 -3.95
CA ASN A 7 -4.35 -15.18 -4.09
C ASN A 7 -4.89 -14.61 -2.78
N PHE A 8 -5.54 -13.45 -2.85
CA PHE A 8 -6.32 -12.90 -1.74
C PHE A 8 -7.79 -13.18 -1.99
N THR A 9 -8.50 -13.68 -0.99
CA THR A 9 -9.97 -13.64 -0.96
C THR A 9 -10.45 -12.22 -0.74
N SER A 10 -11.71 -11.92 -1.10
CA SER A 10 -12.30 -10.59 -0.85
C SER A 10 -12.23 -10.19 0.64
N ASN A 11 -12.48 -11.15 1.54
CA ASN A 11 -12.39 -10.92 2.99
C ASN A 11 -10.98 -10.58 3.45
N GLU A 12 -9.95 -11.25 2.92
CA GLU A 12 -8.55 -10.96 3.26
C GLU A 12 -8.13 -9.57 2.76
N LEU A 13 -8.62 -9.16 1.58
CA LEU A 13 -8.38 -7.83 1.03
C LEU A 13 -9.05 -6.76 1.89
N GLU A 14 -10.33 -6.93 2.23
CA GLU A 14 -11.06 -6.01 3.09
C GLU A 14 -10.42 -5.88 4.47
N ASN A 15 -9.99 -7.01 5.07
CA ASN A 15 -9.29 -7.01 6.34
C ASN A 15 -7.95 -6.26 6.25
N LEU A 16 -7.15 -6.51 5.20
CA LEU A 16 -5.88 -5.82 4.98
C LEU A 16 -6.07 -4.30 4.91
N VAL A 17 -7.02 -3.84 4.07
CA VAL A 17 -7.31 -2.41 3.91
C VAL A 17 -7.79 -1.80 5.22
N ARG A 18 -8.72 -2.46 5.91
CA ARG A 18 -9.27 -1.99 7.19
C ARG A 18 -8.18 -1.87 8.25
N GLU A 19 -7.36 -2.90 8.40
CA GLU A 19 -6.28 -2.96 9.40
C GLU A 19 -5.20 -1.92 9.12
N PHE A 20 -4.81 -1.76 7.84
CA PHE A 20 -3.88 -0.72 7.42
C PHE A 20 -4.42 0.68 7.72
N ASN A 21 -5.67 0.96 7.33
CA ASN A 21 -6.30 2.27 7.53
C ASN A 21 -6.44 2.65 9.00
N ASN A 22 -6.66 1.65 9.86
CA ASN A 22 -6.79 1.81 11.31
C ASN A 22 -5.46 1.69 12.06
N CYS A 23 -4.33 1.49 11.36
CA CYS A 23 -3.02 1.33 11.98
C CYS A 23 -2.93 0.14 12.95
N THR A 24 -3.67 -0.93 12.65
CA THR A 24 -3.75 -2.17 13.45
C THR A 24 -3.13 -3.38 12.73
N LEU A 25 -2.74 -3.22 11.46
CA LEU A 25 -2.05 -4.26 10.71
C LEU A 25 -0.74 -4.64 11.42
N ALA A 26 -0.50 -5.94 11.56
CA ALA A 26 0.74 -6.43 12.16
C ALA A 26 1.93 -6.10 11.25
N ARG A 27 3.07 -5.67 11.83
CA ARG A 27 4.27 -5.27 11.07
C ARG A 27 4.75 -6.32 10.07
N HIS A 28 4.69 -7.60 10.42
CA HIS A 28 5.12 -8.70 9.53
C HIS A 28 4.19 -8.89 8.32
N ASN A 29 2.96 -8.40 8.38
CA ASN A 29 2.01 -8.41 7.27
C ASN A 29 2.19 -7.21 6.32
N TRP A 30 2.97 -6.19 6.71
CA TRP A 30 3.28 -5.04 5.87
C TRP A 30 4.39 -5.35 4.85
N THR A 31 4.08 -6.29 3.96
CA THR A 31 4.97 -6.83 2.92
C THR A 31 4.89 -6.03 1.62
N HIS A 32 5.80 -6.25 0.67
CA HIS A 32 5.73 -5.65 -0.67
C HIS A 32 4.40 -5.93 -1.38
N ALA A 33 3.87 -7.15 -1.26
CA ALA A 33 2.56 -7.51 -1.82
C ALA A 33 1.43 -6.67 -1.18
N ALA A 34 1.46 -6.49 0.14
CA ALA A 34 0.49 -5.64 0.83
C ALA A 34 0.54 -4.18 0.35
N HIS A 35 1.73 -3.62 0.11
CA HIS A 35 1.87 -2.26 -0.45
C HIS A 35 1.18 -2.14 -1.81
N LEU A 36 1.38 -3.12 -2.71
CA LEU A 36 0.78 -3.11 -4.05
C LEU A 36 -0.75 -3.26 -3.98
N ILE A 37 -1.27 -4.11 -3.08
CA ILE A 37 -2.72 -4.28 -2.90
C ILE A 37 -3.36 -3.01 -2.34
N ILE A 38 -2.73 -2.36 -1.36
CA ILE A 38 -3.20 -1.06 -0.85
C ILE A 38 -3.21 -0.02 -1.96
N ALA A 39 -2.14 0.08 -2.76
CA ALA A 39 -2.09 1.01 -3.88
C ALA A 39 -3.21 0.73 -4.90
N LEU A 40 -3.40 -0.53 -5.28
CA LEU A 40 -4.47 -0.96 -6.19
C LEU A 40 -5.86 -0.62 -5.64
N TRP A 41 -6.11 -0.89 -4.36
CA TRP A 41 -7.38 -0.58 -3.72
C TRP A 41 -7.67 0.92 -3.73
N TYR A 42 -6.70 1.76 -3.37
CA TYR A 42 -6.89 3.22 -3.41
C TYR A 42 -7.14 3.73 -4.83
N LEU A 43 -6.36 3.26 -5.81
CA LEU A 43 -6.48 3.70 -7.21
C LEU A 43 -7.79 3.25 -7.88
N THR A 44 -8.47 2.24 -7.36
CA THR A 44 -9.76 1.75 -7.88
C THR A 44 -10.97 2.36 -7.16
N ASN A 45 -10.79 2.96 -5.98
CA ASN A 45 -11.88 3.47 -5.14
C ASN A 45 -11.93 5.00 -5.03
N TYR A 46 -10.90 5.71 -5.51
CA TYR A 46 -10.80 7.17 -5.43
C TYR A 46 -10.32 7.76 -6.76
N SER A 47 -10.50 9.07 -6.96
CA SER A 47 -9.81 9.75 -8.07
C SER A 47 -8.30 9.62 -7.90
N GLU A 48 -7.55 9.69 -9.00
CA GLU A 48 -6.09 9.52 -9.00
C GLU A 48 -5.40 10.43 -7.97
N SER A 49 -5.76 11.72 -7.95
CA SER A 49 -5.17 12.70 -7.03
C SER A 49 -5.46 12.34 -5.57
N GLU A 50 -6.70 11.95 -5.25
CA GLU A 50 -7.10 11.54 -3.91
C GLU A 50 -6.43 10.24 -3.49
N ALA A 51 -6.38 9.24 -4.38
CA ALA A 51 -5.72 7.96 -4.16
C ALA A 51 -4.25 8.16 -3.80
N ILE A 52 -3.52 8.94 -4.60
CA ILE A 52 -2.11 9.22 -4.36
C ILE A 52 -1.93 9.91 -3.00
N ASN A 53 -2.70 10.97 -2.71
CA ASN A 53 -2.58 11.68 -1.44
C ASN A 53 -2.88 10.75 -0.25
N ASN A 54 -3.94 9.94 -0.34
CA ASN A 54 -4.29 8.97 0.68
C ASN A 54 -3.18 7.93 0.90
N ILE A 55 -2.58 7.39 -0.16
CA ILE A 55 -1.47 6.44 -0.05
C ILE A 55 -0.29 7.06 0.71
N ARG A 56 0.13 8.27 0.33
CA ARG A 56 1.24 8.98 1.00
C ARG A 56 0.96 9.15 2.49
N ASP A 57 -0.20 9.69 2.82
CA ASP A 57 -0.54 10.07 4.18
C ASP A 57 -0.74 8.82 5.06
N ARG A 58 -1.36 7.78 4.53
CA ARG A 58 -1.61 6.54 5.27
C ARG A 58 -0.34 5.75 5.52
N ILE A 59 0.58 5.66 4.57
CA ILE A 59 1.88 5.01 4.79
C ILE A 59 2.66 5.76 5.89
N LYS A 60 2.69 7.10 5.84
CA LYS A 60 3.36 7.89 6.88
C LYS A 60 2.71 7.68 8.25
N LYS A 61 1.39 7.71 8.33
CA LYS A 61 0.62 7.49 9.57
C LYS A 61 0.85 6.09 10.14
N TYR A 62 0.79 5.06 9.30
CA TYR A 62 1.03 3.67 9.67
C TYR A 62 2.48 3.44 10.15
N ASN A 63 3.46 4.00 9.45
CA ASN A 63 4.85 3.91 9.90
C ASN A 63 5.05 4.58 11.25
N ALA A 64 4.42 5.75 11.47
CA ALA A 64 4.47 6.46 12.75
C ALA A 64 3.83 5.65 13.89
N SER A 65 2.69 4.98 13.65
CA SER A 65 2.03 4.14 14.67
C SER A 65 2.87 2.93 15.09
N LEU A 66 3.75 2.45 14.20
CA LEU A 66 4.71 1.37 14.49
C LEU A 66 6.03 1.88 15.09
N GLY A 67 6.18 3.19 15.32
CA GLY A 67 7.43 3.79 15.78
C GLY A 67 8.57 3.65 14.76
N ILE A 68 8.26 3.47 13.47
CA ILE A 68 9.27 3.34 12.42
C ILE A 68 9.87 4.74 12.17
N PRO A 69 11.17 4.96 12.40
CA PRO A 69 11.78 6.26 12.23
C PRO A 69 11.84 6.64 10.75
N MET A 70 11.50 7.89 10.45
CA MET A 70 11.70 8.50 9.14
C MET A 70 13.18 8.81 8.96
N THR A 71 13.88 8.01 8.14
CA THR A 71 15.30 8.24 7.83
C THR A 71 15.55 8.08 6.34
N LYS A 72 16.78 8.34 5.89
CA LYS A 72 17.16 8.10 4.49
C LYS A 72 16.94 6.65 4.03
N ASN A 73 16.95 5.68 4.95
CA ASN A 73 16.88 4.24 4.65
C ASN A 73 15.69 3.53 5.34
N SER A 74 14.77 4.28 5.96
CA SER A 74 13.64 3.70 6.71
C SER A 74 12.43 4.61 6.68
N GLY A 75 11.25 4.00 6.76
CA GLY A 75 9.97 4.70 6.81
C GLY A 75 9.40 4.91 5.40
N TYR A 76 9.13 6.16 5.06
CA TYR A 76 8.48 6.53 3.80
C TYR A 76 9.50 7.05 2.79
N HIS A 77 9.40 6.58 1.54
CA HIS A 77 10.25 6.99 0.44
C HIS A 77 9.38 7.45 -0.73
N GLU A 78 9.34 8.76 -1.00
CA GLU A 78 8.47 9.35 -2.04
C GLU A 78 8.75 8.74 -3.42
N THR A 79 10.02 8.70 -3.85
CA THR A 79 10.38 8.28 -5.21
C THR A 79 9.99 6.82 -5.49
N ILE A 80 10.30 5.90 -4.58
CA ILE A 80 9.96 4.48 -4.77
C ILE A 80 8.45 4.23 -4.62
N THR A 81 7.78 4.95 -3.72
CA THR A 81 6.32 4.88 -3.58
C THR A 81 5.66 5.31 -4.88
N MET A 82 6.04 6.47 -5.42
CA MET A 82 5.47 6.98 -6.66
C MET A 82 5.85 6.17 -7.88
N PHE A 83 7.03 5.55 -7.91
CA PHE A 83 7.40 4.58 -8.94
C PHE A 83 6.37 3.44 -9.00
N TRP A 84 6.11 2.77 -7.86
CA TRP A 84 5.16 1.66 -7.83
C TRP A 84 3.71 2.08 -8.05
N VAL A 85 3.29 3.22 -7.49
CA VAL A 85 1.95 3.76 -7.71
C VAL A 85 1.69 3.99 -9.20
N LYS A 86 2.66 4.54 -9.95
CA LYS A 86 2.53 4.71 -11.41
C LYS A 86 2.40 3.39 -12.16
N ILE A 87 3.15 2.35 -11.76
CA ILE A 87 3.04 1.01 -12.37
C ILE A 87 1.65 0.42 -12.11
N VAL A 88 1.13 0.52 -10.88
CA VAL A 88 -0.21 0.02 -10.54
C VAL A 88 -1.29 0.82 -11.27
N GLN A 89 -1.15 2.14 -11.37
CA GLN A 89 -2.06 2.99 -12.12
C GLN A 89 -2.12 2.60 -13.61
N GLN A 90 -0.98 2.33 -14.23
CA GLN A 90 -0.94 1.83 -15.61
C GLN A 90 -1.65 0.48 -15.75
N TYR A 91 -1.48 -0.42 -14.77
CA TYR A 91 -2.18 -1.70 -14.75
C TYR A 91 -3.71 -1.51 -14.67
N VAL A 92 -4.19 -0.63 -13.77
CA VAL A 92 -5.62 -0.32 -13.61
C VAL A 92 -6.19 0.35 -14.86
N ALA A 93 -5.42 1.13 -15.60
CA ALA A 93 -5.91 1.80 -16.81
C ALA A 93 -6.13 0.86 -18.01
N ILE A 94 -5.52 -0.33 -17.98
CA ILE A 94 -5.52 -1.29 -19.11
C ILE A 94 -6.43 -2.50 -18.85
N ASN A 95 -6.87 -2.72 -17.61
CA ASN A 95 -7.74 -3.83 -17.20
C ASN A 95 -9.06 -3.32 -16.64
#